data_AF-A0A6V7U2G8-F1
#
_entry.id   AF-A0A6V7U2G8-F1
#
_cell.length_a   1.000
_cell.length_b   1.000
_cell.length_c   1.000
_cell.angle_alpha   90.00
_cell.angle_beta   90.00
_cell.angle_gamma   90.00
#
_symmetry.space_group_name_H-M   'P 1'
#
loop_
_entity.id
_entity.type
_entity.pdbx_description
1 polymer ?
#
loop_
_entity_poly.entity_id
_entity_poly.type
_entity_poly.pdbx_seq_one_letter_code
_entity_poly.pdbx_strand_id
1 'polypeptide(L)'
;MSATSKARFQQNRRHSSSTSSATPPSVHSQFGSMFHSCQESASLYNEFVRRNIDCFEQKRRAEYVRCHHMAAQQHLSSPPIGSLPRQNIPSKVRLTMEVQNSDFCSLHNGREAWAVNDSLSDIIKDTDCMLQFANQQDESSEEVGLFNQVTIIGELSNVDLAMNRIRALCPITIATPLKNLKDDIECKDLAELIRQWQKCDDLREFSRVQFSLLYPPNPFSSMNNTDMNNPSLVFRASRKDSKMLAAACEAMTKLLFKERPLFFAYLKIPVSQRRMMVGSPEGVLISAISTQTNATIHFPSSEKSTFMNYYLSGTALSVVHAVRAIQDISPVHIEFEAENNHLVSALLQTSEDHRELDQFDIERAVIIQLRKSVYEGGFRLELEEMRHSLTLMTSEENIQNLYKVRQQLLIEPCWKHDRLQKNSKSGPKYLEYLKVLVMESSVRAYIGQGNKVISVCRCRNQRLLQQQAQQKQDIIINNGGGIADKNNNNGGGKMKRQHDTVDELMPLP
;
A
#
# COMPACT_ATOMS: atom_id res chain seq x y z
N MET A 1 -62.03 14.34 -14.39
CA MET A 1 -61.85 14.63 -15.83
C MET A 1 -61.16 15.99 -15.94
N SER A 2 -60.14 16.14 -16.81
CA SER A 2 -59.31 17.38 -16.96
C SER A 2 -58.47 17.74 -15.71
N ALA A 3 -57.18 18.13 -15.71
CA ALA A 3 -56.30 18.82 -16.67
C ALA A 3 -56.71 20.30 -16.89
N THR A 4 -55.87 21.36 -16.91
CA THR A 4 -54.39 21.55 -16.78
C THR A 4 -54.15 23.07 -16.50
N SER A 5 -52.97 23.74 -16.34
CA SER A 5 -51.52 23.43 -16.42
C SER A 5 -50.69 24.63 -15.86
N LYS A 6 -49.55 24.40 -15.17
CA LYS A 6 -48.39 25.35 -14.97
C LYS A 6 -48.66 26.62 -14.10
N ALA A 7 -47.67 27.40 -13.60
CA ALA A 7 -46.27 27.17 -13.15
C ALA A 7 -45.68 28.46 -12.49
N ARG A 8 -44.43 28.39 -11.97
CA ARG A 8 -43.48 29.46 -11.54
C ARG A 8 -43.58 30.07 -10.13
N PHE A 9 -42.60 29.72 -9.29
CA PHE A 9 -41.62 30.62 -8.61
C PHE A 9 -41.99 32.13 -8.51
N GLN A 10 -41.97 32.78 -7.34
CA GLN A 10 -40.73 33.08 -6.58
C GLN A 10 -40.97 33.49 -5.09
N GLN A 11 -39.92 33.29 -4.27
CA GLN A 11 -39.53 33.99 -3.02
C GLN A 11 -40.51 34.95 -2.29
N ASN A 12 -40.68 34.76 -0.96
CA ASN A 12 -39.92 35.62 -0.02
C ASN A 12 -39.80 35.12 1.44
N ARG A 13 -38.86 35.73 2.16
CA ARG A 13 -38.46 35.45 3.55
C ARG A 13 -39.56 35.68 4.59
N ARG A 14 -39.52 34.89 5.68
CA ARG A 14 -39.64 35.42 7.05
C ARG A 14 -38.55 34.82 7.93
N HIS A 15 -37.92 35.65 8.75
CA HIS A 15 -37.03 35.19 9.83
C HIS A 15 -37.84 34.94 11.10
N SER A 16 -37.49 33.90 11.85
CA SER A 16 -37.86 33.73 13.25
C SER A 16 -36.62 33.28 14.01
N SER A 17 -35.94 34.22 14.66
CA SER A 17 -34.78 33.95 15.50
C SER A 17 -35.22 33.36 16.83
N SER A 18 -35.00 32.07 17.04
CA SER A 18 -35.07 31.42 18.35
C SER A 18 -33.65 31.16 18.87
N THR A 19 -33.29 31.82 19.98
CA THR A 19 -32.03 31.57 20.69
C THR A 19 -32.16 30.30 21.52
N SER A 20 -31.78 29.15 20.96
CA SER A 20 -31.46 27.96 21.75
C SER A 20 -29.97 27.99 22.13
N SER A 21 -29.67 27.65 23.38
CA SER A 21 -28.30 27.47 23.85
C SER A 21 -27.64 26.34 23.09
N ALA A 22 -26.48 26.60 22.47
CA ALA A 22 -25.70 25.57 21.78
C ALA A 22 -25.23 24.51 22.79
N THR A 23 -25.88 23.35 22.79
CA THR A 23 -25.29 22.13 23.34
C THR A 23 -23.97 21.87 22.62
N PRO A 24 -22.87 21.57 23.34
CA PRO A 24 -21.63 21.20 22.67
C PRO A 24 -21.89 19.94 21.83
N PRO A 25 -21.44 19.89 20.56
CA PRO A 25 -21.61 18.70 19.74
C PRO A 25 -20.96 17.51 20.45
N SER A 26 -21.60 16.34 20.38
CA SER A 26 -21.08 15.16 21.07
C SER A 26 -19.67 14.83 20.57
N VAL A 27 -18.83 14.28 21.44
CA VAL A 27 -17.46 13.89 21.10
C VAL A 27 -17.45 13.06 19.80
N HIS A 28 -18.32 12.05 19.69
CA HIS A 28 -18.48 11.24 18.48
C HIS A 28 -18.78 12.04 17.19
N SER A 29 -19.56 13.13 17.27
CA SER A 29 -19.85 13.99 16.12
C SER A 29 -18.61 14.68 15.56
N GLN A 30 -17.64 15.04 16.40
CA GLN A 30 -16.40 15.70 15.96
C GLN A 30 -15.40 14.71 15.33
N PHE A 31 -15.21 13.52 15.91
CA PHE A 31 -14.25 12.53 15.37
C PHE A 31 -14.78 11.80 14.14
N GLY A 32 -16.11 11.58 14.03
CA GLY A 32 -16.72 11.15 12.78
C GLY A 32 -16.52 12.17 11.65
N SER A 33 -16.65 13.47 11.97
CA SER A 33 -16.36 14.56 11.02
C SER A 33 -14.89 14.60 10.59
N MET A 34 -13.92 14.32 11.46
CA MET A 34 -12.50 14.29 11.07
C MET A 34 -12.13 13.02 10.28
N PHE A 35 -12.71 11.85 10.59
CA PHE A 35 -12.50 10.64 9.78
C PHE A 35 -13.08 10.80 8.36
N HIS A 36 -14.31 11.31 8.24
CA HIS A 36 -14.87 11.63 6.93
C HIS A 36 -14.07 12.75 6.24
N SER A 37 -13.58 13.76 6.95
CA SER A 37 -12.66 14.76 6.39
C SER A 37 -11.37 14.13 5.83
N CYS A 38 -10.83 13.06 6.42
CA CYS A 38 -9.71 12.32 5.82
C CYS A 38 -10.10 11.62 4.50
N GLN A 39 -11.29 11.02 4.41
CA GLN A 39 -11.78 10.37 3.18
C GLN A 39 -12.14 11.40 2.09
N GLU A 40 -12.82 12.49 2.47
CA GLU A 40 -13.14 13.62 1.61
C GLU A 40 -11.88 14.33 1.11
N SER A 41 -10.89 14.57 1.97
CA SER A 41 -9.63 15.21 1.57
C SER A 41 -8.80 14.34 0.63
N ALA A 42 -8.87 13.00 0.74
CA ALA A 42 -8.28 12.10 -0.26
C ALA A 42 -8.96 12.26 -1.63
N SER A 43 -10.29 12.30 -1.67
CA SER A 43 -11.07 12.55 -2.90
C SER A 43 -10.74 13.93 -3.50
N LEU A 44 -10.78 15.00 -2.70
CA LEU A 44 -10.46 16.36 -3.12
C LEU A 44 -9.01 16.52 -3.59
N TYR A 45 -8.05 15.82 -2.95
CA TYR A 45 -6.66 15.80 -3.40
C TYR A 45 -6.51 15.12 -4.76
N ASN A 46 -7.15 13.96 -4.94
CA ASN A 46 -7.10 13.23 -6.21
C ASN A 46 -7.78 14.03 -7.33
N GLU A 47 -8.89 14.72 -7.04
CA GLU A 47 -9.52 15.63 -8.00
C GLU A 47 -8.64 16.86 -8.29
N PHE A 48 -7.98 17.45 -7.29
CA PHE A 48 -7.01 18.54 -7.46
C PHE A 48 -5.83 18.12 -8.34
N VAL A 49 -5.25 16.93 -8.11
CA VAL A 49 -4.20 16.37 -8.97
C VAL A 49 -4.70 16.20 -10.41
N ARG A 50 -5.89 15.62 -10.62
CA ARG A 50 -6.45 15.47 -11.97
C ARG A 50 -6.69 16.82 -12.65
N ARG A 51 -7.34 17.77 -11.97
CA ARG A 51 -7.58 19.15 -12.46
C ARG A 51 -6.28 19.88 -12.82
N ASN A 52 -5.19 19.64 -12.08
CA ASN A 52 -3.87 20.21 -12.41
C ASN A 52 -3.28 19.61 -13.70
N ILE A 53 -3.40 18.28 -13.88
CA ILE A 53 -2.99 17.60 -15.13
C ILE A 53 -3.87 18.08 -16.30
N ASP A 54 -5.18 18.14 -16.12
CA ASP A 54 -6.15 18.66 -17.12
C ASP A 54 -5.82 20.11 -17.53
N CYS A 55 -5.45 20.96 -16.55
CA CYS A 55 -5.05 22.36 -16.79
C CYS A 55 -3.67 22.47 -17.48
N PHE A 56 -2.72 21.59 -17.12
CA PHE A 56 -1.42 21.49 -17.77
C PHE A 56 -1.55 21.10 -19.24
N GLU A 57 -2.35 20.07 -19.54
CA GLU A 57 -2.71 19.65 -20.90
C GLU A 57 -3.26 20.81 -21.74
N GLN A 58 -4.25 21.54 -21.21
CA GLN A 58 -4.87 22.66 -21.91
C GLN A 58 -3.87 23.77 -22.23
N LYS A 59 -3.04 24.16 -21.26
CA LYS A 59 -1.97 25.18 -21.45
C LYS A 59 -0.96 24.73 -22.52
N ARG A 60 -0.52 23.47 -22.45
CA ARG A 60 0.47 22.88 -23.36
C ARG A 60 -0.04 22.79 -24.80
N ARG A 61 -1.32 22.41 -24.99
CA ARG A 61 -1.99 22.39 -26.30
C ARG A 61 -2.21 23.81 -26.85
N ALA A 62 -2.64 24.75 -26.02
CA ALA A 62 -2.85 26.14 -26.43
C ALA A 62 -1.53 26.80 -26.88
N GLU A 63 -0.43 26.57 -26.16
CA GLU A 63 0.88 27.10 -26.50
C GLU A 63 1.44 26.49 -27.81
N TYR A 64 1.25 25.19 -28.02
CA TYR A 64 1.61 24.54 -29.28
C TYR A 64 0.87 25.15 -30.48
N VAL A 65 -0.46 25.34 -30.37
CA VAL A 65 -1.27 26.01 -31.39
C VAL A 65 -0.83 27.46 -31.61
N ARG A 66 -0.50 28.19 -30.54
CA ARG A 66 0.01 29.57 -30.61
C ARG A 66 1.32 29.66 -31.41
N CYS A 67 2.27 28.76 -31.16
CA CYS A 67 3.55 28.71 -31.87
C CYS A 67 3.37 28.35 -33.36
N HIS A 68 2.48 27.39 -33.68
CA HIS A 68 2.13 27.09 -35.08
C HIS A 68 1.45 28.27 -35.79
N HIS A 69 0.55 28.99 -35.11
CA HIS A 69 -0.11 30.16 -35.68
C HIS A 69 0.88 31.31 -35.95
N MET A 70 1.82 31.57 -35.02
CA MET A 70 2.88 32.55 -35.26
C MET A 70 3.77 32.17 -36.45
N ALA A 71 4.11 30.89 -36.59
CA ALA A 71 4.91 30.41 -37.71
C ALA A 71 4.22 30.64 -39.06
N ALA A 72 2.92 30.33 -39.15
CA ALA A 72 2.10 30.57 -40.33
C ALA A 72 2.00 32.07 -40.67
N GLN A 73 1.83 32.94 -39.65
CA GLN A 73 1.80 34.40 -39.83
C GLN A 73 3.16 35.01 -40.22
N GLN A 74 4.27 34.38 -39.83
CA GLN A 74 5.63 34.84 -40.12
C GLN A 74 6.26 34.13 -41.34
N HIS A 75 5.50 33.28 -42.04
CA HIS A 75 5.97 32.43 -43.13
C HIS A 75 7.22 31.58 -42.80
N LEU A 76 7.35 31.17 -41.53
CA LEU A 76 8.41 30.28 -41.07
C LEU A 76 8.14 28.84 -41.51
N SER A 77 9.18 28.15 -41.98
CA SER A 77 9.11 26.74 -42.42
C SER A 77 8.92 25.75 -41.26
N SER A 78 9.20 26.17 -40.02
CA SER A 78 8.96 25.40 -38.80
C SER A 78 8.49 26.33 -37.67
N PRO A 79 7.73 25.81 -36.68
CA PRO A 79 7.27 26.62 -35.57
C PRO A 79 8.42 26.87 -34.56
N PRO A 80 8.51 28.07 -33.93
CA PRO A 80 9.60 28.43 -33.03
C PRO A 80 9.45 27.82 -31.63
N ILE A 81 9.26 26.50 -31.56
CA ILE A 81 9.03 25.74 -30.32
C ILE A 81 10.38 25.37 -29.70
N GLY A 82 11.00 26.32 -28.98
CA GLY A 82 12.24 26.06 -28.24
C GLY A 82 12.03 25.09 -27.05
N SER A 83 10.88 25.20 -26.39
CA SER A 83 10.31 24.18 -25.49
C SER A 83 8.83 24.46 -25.27
N LEU A 84 8.05 23.46 -24.89
CA LEU A 84 6.71 23.65 -24.32
C LEU A 84 6.78 23.64 -22.79
N PRO A 85 5.79 24.23 -22.09
CA PRO A 85 5.64 24.02 -20.67
C PRO A 85 5.65 22.53 -20.33
N ARG A 86 6.41 22.16 -19.29
CA ARG A 86 6.42 20.83 -18.66
C ARG A 86 6.05 20.99 -17.19
N GLN A 87 5.17 20.14 -16.68
CA GLN A 87 4.91 20.07 -15.23
C GLN A 87 6.14 19.43 -14.54
N ASN A 88 6.43 19.77 -13.29
CA ASN A 88 7.45 19.04 -12.53
C ASN A 88 6.89 17.67 -12.11
N ILE A 89 7.70 16.61 -12.25
CA ILE A 89 7.36 15.31 -11.64
C ILE A 89 7.48 15.41 -10.10
N PRO A 90 6.61 14.76 -9.32
CA PRO A 90 6.77 14.70 -7.86
C PRO A 90 8.05 13.98 -7.43
N SER A 91 8.75 14.49 -6.41
CA SER A 91 9.79 13.73 -5.69
C SER A 91 9.19 12.66 -4.78
N LYS A 92 8.10 13.03 -4.10
CA LYS A 92 7.40 12.20 -3.12
C LYS A 92 6.87 10.92 -3.76
N VAL A 93 7.18 9.79 -3.14
CA VAL A 93 6.62 8.48 -3.50
C VAL A 93 5.23 8.32 -2.90
N ARG A 94 4.41 7.44 -3.50
CA ARG A 94 3.17 6.94 -2.93
C ARG A 94 3.37 5.49 -2.51
N LEU A 95 3.12 5.12 -1.26
CA LEU A 95 3.06 3.72 -0.81
C LEU A 95 1.63 3.38 -0.42
N THR A 96 1.12 2.24 -0.87
CA THR A 96 -0.22 1.74 -0.52
C THR A 96 -0.09 0.42 0.22
N MET A 97 -0.80 0.29 1.34
CA MET A 97 -0.82 -0.89 2.20
C MET A 97 -2.25 -1.24 2.64
N GLU A 98 -2.51 -2.51 2.94
CA GLU A 98 -3.83 -2.97 3.39
C GLU A 98 -3.99 -2.90 4.92
N VAL A 99 -5.07 -2.29 5.40
CA VAL A 99 -5.50 -2.27 6.79
C VAL A 99 -6.98 -2.64 6.83
N GLN A 100 -7.44 -3.40 7.83
CA GLN A 100 -8.86 -3.77 7.89
C GLN A 100 -9.73 -2.50 8.03
N ASN A 101 -10.72 -2.34 7.16
CA ASN A 101 -11.57 -1.15 7.10
C ASN A 101 -12.33 -0.89 8.42
N SER A 102 -12.63 -1.94 9.17
CA SER A 102 -13.20 -1.92 10.52
C SER A 102 -12.30 -1.29 11.59
N ASP A 103 -10.98 -1.21 11.35
CA ASP A 103 -10.02 -0.63 12.28
C ASP A 103 -9.73 0.86 12.01
N PHE A 104 -10.15 1.40 10.85
CA PHE A 104 -9.86 2.78 10.43
C PHE A 104 -10.30 3.81 11.49
N CYS A 105 -11.55 3.71 11.97
CA CYS A 105 -12.08 4.60 12.99
C CYS A 105 -11.28 4.55 14.29
N SER A 106 -10.77 3.37 14.69
CA SER A 106 -9.94 3.24 15.89
C SER A 106 -8.56 3.84 15.72
N LEU A 107 -7.91 3.62 14.58
CA LEU A 107 -6.61 4.24 14.27
C LEU A 107 -6.71 5.77 14.25
N HIS A 108 -7.83 6.32 13.79
CA HIS A 108 -8.09 7.77 13.82
C HIS A 108 -8.47 8.29 15.21
N ASN A 109 -9.20 7.52 16.02
CA ASN A 109 -9.62 7.95 17.36
C ASN A 109 -8.45 8.08 18.35
N GLY A 110 -7.51 7.14 18.35
CA GLY A 110 -6.34 7.15 19.24
C GLY A 110 -6.67 7.11 20.74
N ARG A 111 -7.87 6.63 21.12
CA ARG A 111 -8.37 6.61 22.52
C ARG A 111 -8.40 5.20 23.11
N GLU A 112 -8.09 4.20 22.31
CA GLU A 112 -7.96 2.81 22.67
C GLU A 112 -6.78 2.61 23.64
N ALA A 113 -6.91 1.65 24.56
CA ALA A 113 -5.92 1.35 25.59
C ALA A 113 -4.51 1.01 25.04
N TRP A 114 -4.40 0.64 23.76
CA TRP A 114 -3.16 0.33 23.07
C TRP A 114 -2.54 1.50 22.27
N ALA A 115 -3.25 2.62 22.13
CA ALA A 115 -2.84 3.79 21.35
C ALA A 115 -2.05 4.85 22.16
N VAL A 116 -1.90 4.66 23.48
CA VAL A 116 -1.40 5.65 24.46
C VAL A 116 -0.05 6.32 24.12
N ASN A 117 0.78 5.71 23.27
CA ASN A 117 2.16 6.16 23.00
C ASN A 117 2.41 6.63 21.55
N ASP A 118 1.45 6.50 20.62
CA ASP A 118 1.63 6.88 19.20
C ASP A 118 0.25 6.98 18.50
N SER A 119 0.07 7.96 17.61
CA SER A 119 -1.19 8.20 16.89
C SER A 119 -0.97 8.55 15.42
N LEU A 120 -2.01 8.44 14.57
CA LEU A 120 -1.91 8.87 13.16
C LEU A 120 -1.53 10.35 13.04
N SER A 121 -1.99 11.21 13.95
CA SER A 121 -1.66 12.64 13.97
C SER A 121 -0.18 12.89 14.26
N ASP A 122 0.40 12.14 15.20
CA ASP A 122 1.82 12.21 15.51
C ASP A 122 2.66 11.64 14.35
N ILE A 123 2.23 10.53 13.74
CA ILE A 123 2.87 9.95 12.55
C ILE A 123 2.91 10.96 11.39
N ILE A 124 1.79 11.60 11.05
CA ILE A 124 1.72 12.64 10.00
C ILE A 124 2.71 13.77 10.29
N LYS A 125 2.67 14.30 11.51
CA LYS A 125 3.49 15.43 11.96
C LYS A 125 4.99 15.13 12.01
N ASP A 126 5.36 13.96 12.49
CA ASP A 126 6.77 13.55 12.65
C ASP A 126 7.43 13.15 11.31
N THR A 127 6.64 12.80 10.30
CA THR A 127 7.13 12.24 9.02
C THR A 127 6.92 13.13 7.79
N ASP A 128 6.15 14.22 7.88
CA ASP A 128 5.71 15.01 6.70
C ASP A 128 5.06 14.15 5.59
N CYS A 129 4.40 13.07 6.01
CA CYS A 129 3.66 12.18 5.12
C CYS A 129 2.17 12.51 5.18
N MET A 130 1.56 12.68 4.01
CA MET A 130 0.10 12.72 3.89
C MET A 130 -0.44 11.29 3.94
N LEU A 131 -1.42 11.05 4.81
CA LEU A 131 -2.13 9.78 4.89
C LEU A 131 -3.52 9.91 4.27
N GLN A 132 -3.89 8.94 3.46
CA GLN A 132 -5.21 8.81 2.83
C GLN A 132 -5.78 7.43 3.16
N PHE A 133 -7.08 7.37 3.47
CA PHE A 133 -7.80 6.12 3.76
C PHE A 133 -8.88 5.94 2.70
N ALA A 134 -9.09 4.70 2.24
CA ALA A 134 -10.15 4.37 1.29
C ALA A 134 -11.52 4.89 1.75
N ASN A 135 -12.30 5.44 0.83
CA ASN A 135 -13.64 5.93 1.14
C ASN A 135 -14.60 4.75 1.26
N GLN A 136 -15.22 4.60 2.43
CA GLN A 136 -16.18 3.52 2.72
C GLN A 136 -17.60 3.85 2.25
N GLN A 137 -17.85 5.07 1.75
CA GLN A 137 -19.11 5.51 1.14
C GLN A 137 -19.08 5.51 -0.40
N ASP A 138 -17.95 5.14 -1.00
CA ASP A 138 -17.82 4.98 -2.45
C ASP A 138 -18.09 3.52 -2.83
N GLU A 139 -19.25 3.26 -3.42
CA GLU A 139 -19.65 1.92 -3.86
C GLU A 139 -18.63 1.31 -4.84
N SER A 140 -17.98 2.13 -5.67
CA SER A 140 -16.96 1.65 -6.61
C SER A 140 -15.66 1.21 -5.91
N SER A 141 -15.35 1.76 -4.72
CA SER A 141 -14.23 1.31 -3.89
C SER A 141 -14.49 -0.05 -3.23
N GLU A 142 -15.75 -0.44 -2.98
CA GLU A 142 -16.09 -1.82 -2.64
C GLU A 142 -16.06 -2.73 -3.88
N GLU A 143 -16.67 -2.34 -5.01
CA GLU A 143 -16.70 -3.15 -6.24
C GLU A 143 -15.31 -3.50 -6.79
N VAL A 144 -14.36 -2.55 -6.78
CA VAL A 144 -12.97 -2.76 -7.20
C VAL A 144 -12.12 -3.43 -6.09
N GLY A 145 -12.66 -3.56 -4.87
CA GLY A 145 -12.01 -4.25 -3.77
C GLY A 145 -10.86 -3.47 -3.11
N LEU A 146 -10.97 -2.13 -3.09
CA LEU A 146 -9.95 -1.21 -2.55
C LEU A 146 -10.27 -0.71 -1.12
N PHE A 147 -11.41 -1.12 -0.56
CA PHE A 147 -11.97 -0.64 0.72
C PHE A 147 -11.06 -0.76 1.96
N ASN A 148 -10.00 -1.57 1.90
CA ASN A 148 -9.00 -1.75 2.96
C ASN A 148 -7.73 -0.89 2.77
N GLN A 149 -7.63 -0.07 1.72
CA GLN A 149 -6.38 0.61 1.39
C GLN A 149 -6.10 1.85 2.25
N VAL A 150 -4.83 1.96 2.64
CA VAL A 150 -4.23 3.13 3.28
C VAL A 150 -3.02 3.54 2.47
N THR A 151 -2.99 4.81 2.07
CA THR A 151 -2.02 5.36 1.13
C THR A 151 -1.21 6.46 1.82
N ILE A 152 0.11 6.36 1.73
CA ILE A 152 1.11 7.19 2.38
C ILE A 152 1.89 7.94 1.29
N ILE A 153 1.88 9.27 1.29
CA ILE A 153 2.56 10.10 0.29
C ILE A 153 3.59 10.99 0.96
N GLY A 154 4.87 10.82 0.61
CA GLY A 154 6.00 11.44 1.32
C GLY A 154 7.35 11.13 0.67
N GLU A 155 8.43 11.60 1.29
CA GLU A 155 9.79 11.17 0.92
C GLU A 155 10.05 9.74 1.42
N LEU A 156 10.77 8.91 0.66
CA LEU A 156 10.75 7.45 0.83
C LEU A 156 11.18 6.97 2.23
N SER A 157 12.19 7.59 2.86
CA SER A 157 12.62 7.26 4.23
C SER A 157 11.52 7.51 5.27
N ASN A 158 10.69 8.52 5.03
CA ASN A 158 9.64 8.94 5.94
C ASN A 158 8.39 8.09 5.73
N VAL A 159 8.13 7.69 4.48
CA VAL A 159 7.07 6.74 4.10
C VAL A 159 7.32 5.35 4.71
N ASP A 160 8.56 4.85 4.70
CA ASP A 160 8.97 3.62 5.42
C ASP A 160 8.70 3.77 6.93
N LEU A 161 9.15 4.86 7.56
CA LEU A 161 8.89 5.12 8.98
C LEU A 161 7.38 5.20 9.31
N ALA A 162 6.58 5.89 8.49
CA ALA A 162 5.14 6.01 8.66
C ALA A 162 4.44 4.65 8.52
N MET A 163 4.77 3.86 7.49
CA MET A 163 4.25 2.50 7.28
C MET A 163 4.51 1.62 8.52
N ASN A 164 5.75 1.62 9.03
CA ASN A 164 6.13 0.84 10.21
C ASN A 164 5.36 1.26 11.48
N ARG A 165 5.15 2.57 11.72
CA ARG A 165 4.36 3.06 12.86
C ARG A 165 2.87 2.75 12.74
N ILE A 166 2.28 2.97 11.55
CA ILE A 166 0.87 2.63 11.27
C ILE A 166 0.65 1.13 11.48
N ARG A 167 1.51 0.26 10.94
CA ARG A 167 1.38 -1.18 11.15
C ARG A 167 1.60 -1.61 12.59
N ALA A 168 2.49 -0.94 13.34
CA ALA A 168 2.66 -1.20 14.77
C ALA A 168 1.40 -0.84 15.58
N LEU A 169 0.64 0.17 15.14
CA LEU A 169 -0.65 0.56 15.72
C LEU A 169 -1.81 -0.35 15.28
N CYS A 170 -1.85 -0.86 14.04
CA CYS A 170 -2.91 -1.75 13.56
C CYS A 170 -3.27 -2.80 14.62
N PRO A 171 -4.54 -2.89 15.05
CA PRO A 171 -4.90 -3.81 16.11
C PRO A 171 -4.96 -5.27 15.63
N ILE A 172 -4.96 -6.16 16.62
CA ILE A 172 -5.32 -7.56 16.49
C ILE A 172 -6.53 -7.75 17.41
N THR A 173 -7.64 -8.22 16.83
CA THR A 173 -8.88 -8.50 17.55
C THR A 173 -9.10 -10.01 17.56
N ILE A 174 -9.18 -10.60 18.75
CA ILE A 174 -9.54 -12.02 18.94
C ILE A 174 -10.67 -12.13 19.96
N ALA A 175 -11.50 -13.16 19.85
CA ALA A 175 -12.65 -13.37 20.72
C ALA A 175 -12.75 -14.82 21.21
N THR A 176 -13.50 -15.04 22.28
CA THR A 176 -13.88 -16.38 22.73
C THR A 176 -15.35 -16.38 23.20
N PRO A 177 -16.17 -17.39 22.85
CA PRO A 177 -17.55 -17.48 23.31
C PRO A 177 -17.58 -17.82 24.81
N LEU A 178 -18.44 -17.13 25.56
CA LEU A 178 -18.60 -17.29 27.02
C LEU A 178 -19.46 -18.52 27.34
N LYS A 179 -18.88 -19.69 27.11
CA LYS A 179 -19.41 -21.01 27.49
C LYS A 179 -18.40 -21.75 28.37
N ASN A 180 -18.85 -22.73 29.17
CA ASN A 180 -18.02 -23.48 30.12
C ASN A 180 -17.29 -22.57 31.15
N LEU A 181 -17.95 -21.48 31.56
CA LEU A 181 -17.54 -20.66 32.69
C LEU A 181 -17.55 -21.48 33.99
N LYS A 182 -16.83 -21.00 35.01
CA LYS A 182 -16.90 -21.56 36.36
C LYS A 182 -18.27 -21.28 37.02
N ASP A 183 -18.65 -22.13 37.98
CA ASP A 183 -19.98 -22.14 38.59
C ASP A 183 -20.28 -20.88 39.45
N ASP A 184 -19.25 -20.14 39.83
CA ASP A 184 -19.29 -18.88 40.58
C ASP A 184 -19.47 -17.63 39.69
N ILE A 185 -19.52 -17.77 38.35
CA ILE A 185 -19.45 -16.63 37.42
C ILE A 185 -20.70 -16.57 36.52
N GLU A 186 -21.63 -15.66 36.85
CA GLU A 186 -22.77 -15.34 35.99
C GLU A 186 -22.42 -14.30 34.91
N CYS A 187 -22.88 -14.54 33.67
CA CYS A 187 -22.65 -13.64 32.53
C CYS A 187 -23.20 -12.20 32.70
N LYS A 188 -24.10 -11.96 33.66
CA LYS A 188 -24.68 -10.65 33.96
C LYS A 188 -23.68 -9.72 34.68
N ASP A 189 -22.87 -10.27 35.59
CA ASP A 189 -21.95 -9.52 36.46
C ASP A 189 -20.54 -9.41 35.84
N LEU A 190 -20.27 -10.24 34.83
CA LEU A 190 -19.00 -10.34 34.10
C LEU A 190 -18.41 -8.99 33.65
N ALA A 191 -19.26 -8.03 33.26
CA ALA A 191 -18.83 -6.69 32.84
C ALA A 191 -18.15 -5.91 33.98
N GLU A 192 -18.58 -6.11 35.24
CA GLU A 192 -17.99 -5.47 36.40
C GLU A 192 -16.85 -6.30 37.00
N LEU A 193 -16.94 -7.64 36.97
CA LEU A 193 -15.82 -8.51 37.35
C LEU A 193 -14.55 -8.21 36.54
N ILE A 194 -14.69 -8.07 35.21
CA ILE A 194 -13.56 -7.68 34.34
C ILE A 194 -12.99 -6.30 34.74
N ARG A 195 -13.84 -5.30 35.03
CA ARG A 195 -13.40 -3.97 35.48
C ARG A 195 -12.72 -4.00 36.85
N GLN A 196 -13.04 -4.98 37.71
CA GLN A 196 -12.38 -5.16 39.00
C GLN A 196 -11.01 -5.82 38.81
N TRP A 197 -10.91 -6.92 38.07
CA TRP A 197 -9.62 -7.56 37.76
C TRP A 197 -8.66 -6.65 36.98
N GLN A 198 -9.16 -5.74 36.13
CA GLN A 198 -8.34 -4.70 35.48
C GLN A 198 -7.71 -3.68 36.45
N LYS A 199 -8.24 -3.55 37.68
CA LYS A 199 -7.70 -2.68 38.74
C LYS A 199 -6.79 -3.44 39.70
N CYS A 200 -7.08 -4.72 39.94
CA CYS A 200 -6.28 -5.64 40.75
C CYS A 200 -5.10 -6.20 39.95
N ASP A 201 -4.12 -6.79 40.66
CA ASP A 201 -2.88 -7.24 40.02
C ASP A 201 -3.07 -8.41 39.03
N ASP A 202 -4.24 -9.09 39.03
CA ASP A 202 -4.60 -10.18 38.12
C ASP A 202 -4.56 -9.81 36.63
N LEU A 203 -4.98 -8.58 36.26
CA LEU A 203 -4.96 -8.11 34.87
C LEU A 203 -4.32 -6.72 34.68
N ARG A 204 -3.89 -6.05 35.77
CA ARG A 204 -3.28 -4.71 35.73
C ARG A 204 -2.05 -4.59 34.83
N GLU A 205 -1.29 -5.67 34.64
CA GLU A 205 -0.16 -5.68 33.70
C GLU A 205 -0.59 -5.60 32.23
N PHE A 206 -1.82 -6.01 31.90
CA PHE A 206 -2.40 -5.97 30.55
C PHE A 206 -3.09 -4.65 30.23
N SER A 207 -2.59 -3.53 30.77
CA SER A 207 -3.18 -2.19 30.59
C SER A 207 -3.29 -1.71 29.14
N ARG A 208 -2.55 -2.33 28.20
CA ARG A 208 -2.64 -2.10 26.75
C ARG A 208 -3.51 -3.13 26.00
N VAL A 209 -4.31 -3.93 26.72
CA VAL A 209 -5.31 -4.83 26.15
C VAL A 209 -6.70 -4.29 26.49
N GLN A 210 -7.48 -4.01 25.46
CA GLN A 210 -8.90 -3.69 25.60
C GLN A 210 -9.69 -4.99 25.69
N PHE A 211 -10.59 -5.07 26.67
CA PHE A 211 -11.54 -6.16 26.85
C PHE A 211 -12.96 -5.60 26.60
N SER A 212 -13.80 -6.31 25.86
CA SER A 212 -15.21 -5.92 25.65
C SER A 212 -16.12 -7.14 25.49
N LEU A 213 -17.37 -7.00 25.94
CA LEU A 213 -18.40 -8.02 25.78
C LEU A 213 -19.24 -7.73 24.53
N LEU A 214 -19.39 -8.73 23.68
CA LEU A 214 -20.12 -8.65 22.42
C LEU A 214 -21.29 -9.65 22.45
N TYR A 215 -22.49 -9.12 22.69
CA TYR A 215 -23.72 -9.91 22.76
C TYR A 215 -24.19 -10.36 21.35
N PRO A 216 -24.97 -11.45 21.24
CA PRO A 216 -25.53 -11.88 19.95
C PRO A 216 -26.48 -10.85 19.32
N PRO A 217 -26.63 -10.86 17.98
CA PRO A 217 -25.86 -11.65 17.02
C PRO A 217 -24.43 -11.11 16.86
N ASN A 218 -23.42 -11.98 16.87
CA ASN A 218 -22.01 -11.58 16.74
C ASN A 218 -21.23 -12.50 15.77
N PRO A 219 -20.16 -12.02 15.10
CA PRO A 219 -19.46 -12.77 14.06
C PRO A 219 -18.64 -13.96 14.59
N PHE A 220 -18.57 -14.16 15.91
CA PHE A 220 -17.86 -15.27 16.54
C PHE A 220 -18.79 -16.37 17.06
N SER A 221 -20.10 -16.10 17.24
CA SER A 221 -21.09 -17.11 17.66
C SER A 221 -21.69 -17.91 16.50
N SER A 222 -21.42 -17.53 15.24
CA SER A 222 -22.05 -18.11 14.05
C SER A 222 -21.42 -19.40 13.51
N MET A 223 -20.21 -19.77 13.95
CA MET A 223 -19.47 -20.91 13.37
C MET A 223 -20.01 -22.29 13.78
N ASN A 224 -20.71 -22.37 14.92
CA ASN A 224 -21.42 -23.57 15.36
C ASN A 224 -22.90 -23.24 15.52
N ASN A 225 -23.79 -23.94 14.80
CA ASN A 225 -25.24 -23.69 14.85
C ASN A 225 -25.88 -23.84 16.25
N THR A 226 -25.18 -24.45 17.21
CA THR A 226 -25.60 -24.58 18.62
C THR A 226 -25.29 -23.35 19.47
N ASP A 227 -24.30 -22.54 19.09
CA ASP A 227 -23.65 -21.57 19.99
C ASP A 227 -24.15 -20.12 19.79
N MET A 228 -25.07 -19.91 18.85
CA MET A 228 -25.57 -18.62 18.35
C MET A 228 -25.97 -17.61 19.43
N ASN A 229 -26.47 -18.09 20.59
CA ASN A 229 -27.03 -17.26 21.67
C ASN A 229 -26.02 -16.89 22.77
N ASN A 230 -24.75 -17.31 22.69
CA ASN A 230 -23.76 -16.97 23.72
C ASN A 230 -23.05 -15.64 23.43
N PRO A 231 -22.88 -14.74 24.41
CA PRO A 231 -22.03 -13.57 24.25
C PRO A 231 -20.56 -13.98 24.09
N SER A 232 -19.78 -13.15 23.43
CA SER A 232 -18.34 -13.36 23.23
C SER A 232 -17.53 -12.33 23.99
N LEU A 233 -16.48 -12.75 24.68
CA LEU A 233 -15.48 -11.85 25.24
C LEU A 233 -14.42 -11.57 24.17
N VAL A 234 -14.28 -10.30 23.80
CA VAL A 234 -13.37 -9.80 22.78
C VAL A 234 -12.15 -9.16 23.46
N PHE A 235 -10.98 -9.46 22.93
CA PHE A 235 -9.67 -8.94 23.35
C PHE A 235 -9.05 -8.20 22.16
N ARG A 236 -8.61 -6.95 22.36
CA ARG A 236 -8.07 -6.12 21.28
C ARG A 236 -6.85 -5.34 21.76
N ALA A 237 -5.74 -5.48 21.05
CA ALA A 237 -4.48 -4.77 21.33
C ALA A 237 -3.75 -4.43 20.03
N SER A 238 -2.79 -3.51 20.09
CA SER A 238 -1.95 -3.15 18.93
C SER A 238 -1.05 -4.33 18.47
N ARG A 239 -0.66 -4.35 17.19
CA ARG A 239 0.23 -5.39 16.63
C ARG A 239 1.61 -5.45 17.33
N LYS A 240 2.12 -4.33 17.85
CA LYS A 240 3.34 -4.29 18.69
C LYS A 240 3.14 -5.04 20.02
N ASP A 241 1.95 -5.00 20.60
CA ASP A 241 1.60 -5.62 21.89
C ASP A 241 1.08 -7.07 21.77
N SER A 242 1.23 -7.73 20.61
CA SER A 242 0.60 -9.05 20.36
C SER A 242 1.00 -10.16 21.35
N LYS A 243 2.17 -10.07 22.00
CA LYS A 243 2.57 -10.97 23.09
C LYS A 243 1.75 -10.74 24.37
N MET A 244 1.50 -9.48 24.71
CA MET A 244 0.67 -9.07 25.85
C MET A 244 -0.79 -9.50 25.63
N LEU A 245 -1.30 -9.39 24.39
CA LEU A 245 -2.64 -9.87 24.02
C LEU A 245 -2.80 -11.37 24.30
N ALA A 246 -1.87 -12.22 23.82
CA ALA A 246 -1.93 -13.66 24.05
C ALA A 246 -1.81 -14.02 25.55
N ALA A 247 -0.95 -13.32 26.29
CA ALA A 247 -0.82 -13.50 27.75
C ALA A 247 -2.10 -13.10 28.52
N ALA A 248 -2.74 -11.99 28.15
CA ALA A 248 -4.00 -11.54 28.72
C ALA A 248 -5.14 -12.55 28.50
N CYS A 249 -5.18 -13.19 27.33
CA CYS A 249 -6.14 -14.26 27.04
C CYS A 249 -5.89 -15.52 27.88
N GLU A 250 -4.64 -15.92 28.11
CA GLU A 250 -4.28 -17.04 29.00
C GLU A 250 -4.55 -16.72 30.48
N ALA A 251 -4.34 -15.47 30.92
CA ALA A 251 -4.71 -15.02 32.26
C ALA A 251 -6.23 -15.05 32.46
N MET A 252 -6.99 -14.43 31.54
CA MET A 252 -8.45 -14.44 31.55
C MET A 252 -9.03 -15.86 31.44
N THR A 253 -8.36 -16.76 30.71
CA THR A 253 -8.74 -18.19 30.65
C THR A 253 -8.73 -18.82 32.03
N LYS A 254 -7.67 -18.60 32.82
CA LYS A 254 -7.55 -19.12 34.20
C LYS A 254 -8.57 -18.49 35.15
N LEU A 255 -8.98 -17.24 34.91
CA LEU A 255 -9.99 -16.55 35.72
C LEU A 255 -11.41 -17.08 35.43
N LEU A 256 -11.82 -17.12 34.16
CA LEU A 256 -13.21 -17.31 33.77
C LEU A 256 -13.67 -18.76 33.55
N PHE A 257 -12.81 -19.64 33.02
CA PHE A 257 -13.25 -20.92 32.45
C PHE A 257 -12.81 -22.12 33.28
N LYS A 258 -13.55 -23.23 33.18
CA LYS A 258 -13.15 -24.53 33.75
C LYS A 258 -12.12 -25.25 32.89
N GLU A 259 -12.23 -25.08 31.57
CA GLU A 259 -11.40 -25.68 30.53
C GLU A 259 -10.78 -24.58 29.67
N ARG A 260 -9.73 -24.88 28.89
CA ARG A 260 -9.20 -23.88 27.94
C ARG A 260 -10.18 -23.70 26.77
N PRO A 261 -10.74 -22.49 26.56
CA PRO A 261 -11.67 -22.27 25.46
C PRO A 261 -10.91 -22.10 24.13
N LEU A 262 -11.64 -22.25 23.02
CA LEU A 262 -11.13 -21.86 21.70
C LEU A 262 -11.22 -20.35 21.53
N PHE A 263 -10.18 -19.78 20.93
CA PHE A 263 -10.13 -18.40 20.50
C PHE A 263 -10.36 -18.32 18.99
N PHE A 264 -10.97 -17.21 18.56
CA PHE A 264 -11.40 -16.98 17.19
C PHE A 264 -10.94 -15.60 16.71
N ALA A 265 -10.66 -15.48 15.41
CA ALA A 265 -10.49 -14.20 14.73
C ALA A 265 -11.23 -14.20 13.39
N TYR A 266 -11.57 -13.00 12.92
CA TYR A 266 -12.33 -12.75 11.71
C TYR A 266 -11.62 -11.67 10.89
N LEU A 267 -11.44 -11.88 9.58
CA LEU A 267 -10.81 -10.94 8.65
C LEU A 267 -11.65 -10.79 7.38
N LYS A 268 -11.90 -9.54 6.97
CA LYS A 268 -12.56 -9.16 5.71
C LYS A 268 -11.48 -8.88 4.65
N ILE A 269 -11.36 -9.77 3.66
CA ILE A 269 -10.31 -9.70 2.62
C ILE A 269 -10.97 -9.50 1.24
N PRO A 270 -10.58 -8.50 0.43
CA PRO A 270 -11.11 -8.32 -0.93
C PRO A 270 -10.93 -9.55 -1.83
N VAL A 271 -11.89 -9.84 -2.71
CA VAL A 271 -11.80 -10.99 -3.64
C VAL A 271 -10.61 -10.88 -4.58
N SER A 272 -10.25 -9.65 -4.99
CA SER A 272 -9.03 -9.35 -5.76
C SER A 272 -7.73 -9.86 -5.13
N GLN A 273 -7.70 -9.96 -3.79
CA GLN A 273 -6.54 -10.44 -3.02
C GLN A 273 -6.56 -11.96 -2.76
N ARG A 274 -7.69 -12.65 -3.02
CA ARG A 274 -7.88 -14.09 -2.73
C ARG A 274 -6.70 -14.94 -3.18
N ARG A 275 -6.30 -14.82 -4.45
CA ARG A 275 -5.27 -15.68 -5.04
C ARG A 275 -3.93 -15.55 -4.33
N MET A 276 -3.63 -14.34 -3.85
CA MET A 276 -2.40 -14.03 -3.11
C MET A 276 -2.44 -14.56 -1.67
N MET A 277 -3.57 -14.45 -0.98
CA MET A 277 -3.74 -14.95 0.39
C MET A 277 -3.81 -16.49 0.45
N VAL A 278 -4.52 -17.11 -0.49
CA VAL A 278 -4.77 -18.56 -0.53
C VAL A 278 -3.62 -19.33 -1.18
N GLY A 279 -2.99 -18.76 -2.21
CA GLY A 279 -1.92 -19.37 -2.98
C GLY A 279 -2.37 -19.97 -4.32
N SER A 280 -1.38 -20.39 -5.09
CA SER A 280 -1.53 -21.08 -6.38
C SER A 280 -0.40 -22.12 -6.48
N PRO A 281 -0.66 -23.45 -6.44
CA PRO A 281 -1.97 -24.11 -6.31
C PRO A 281 -2.82 -23.64 -5.12
N GLU A 282 -4.14 -23.78 -5.24
CA GLU A 282 -5.07 -23.24 -4.26
C GLU A 282 -4.89 -23.90 -2.88
N GLY A 283 -4.95 -23.09 -1.82
CA GLY A 283 -4.80 -23.52 -0.43
C GLY A 283 -3.36 -23.57 0.07
N VAL A 284 -2.33 -23.54 -0.80
CA VAL A 284 -0.94 -23.80 -0.40
C VAL A 284 -0.41 -22.79 0.62
N LEU A 285 -0.61 -21.48 0.41
CA LEU A 285 -0.03 -20.47 1.33
C LEU A 285 -0.79 -20.45 2.66
N ILE A 286 -2.11 -20.47 2.62
CA ILE A 286 -2.94 -20.43 3.83
C ILE A 286 -2.82 -21.72 4.66
N SER A 287 -2.57 -22.87 4.01
CA SER A 287 -2.23 -24.13 4.69
C SER A 287 -0.84 -24.10 5.31
N ALA A 288 0.14 -23.44 4.67
CA ALA A 288 1.47 -23.25 5.25
C ALA A 288 1.41 -22.34 6.50
N ILE A 289 0.59 -21.27 6.47
CA ILE A 289 0.35 -20.41 7.65
C ILE A 289 -0.35 -21.19 8.76
N SER A 290 -1.42 -21.94 8.44
CA SER A 290 -2.12 -22.84 9.37
C SER A 290 -1.13 -23.79 10.08
N THR A 291 -0.31 -24.49 9.29
CA THR A 291 0.71 -25.43 9.78
C THR A 291 1.79 -24.75 10.63
N GLN A 292 2.26 -23.56 10.24
CA GLN A 292 3.29 -22.84 11.00
C GLN A 292 2.77 -22.33 12.36
N THR A 293 1.49 -21.97 12.44
CA THR A 293 0.91 -21.26 13.59
C THR A 293 0.07 -22.16 14.51
N ASN A 294 -0.25 -23.38 14.07
CA ASN A 294 -1.19 -24.30 14.71
C ASN A 294 -2.60 -23.68 14.90
N ALA A 295 -3.01 -22.78 14.00
CA ALA A 295 -4.35 -22.22 13.95
C ALA A 295 -5.10 -22.80 12.74
N THR A 296 -6.32 -23.29 12.95
CA THR A 296 -7.19 -23.70 11.84
C THR A 296 -7.71 -22.45 11.14
N ILE A 297 -7.53 -22.38 9.82
CA ILE A 297 -7.98 -21.23 9.00
C ILE A 297 -9.03 -21.72 8.01
N HIS A 298 -10.25 -21.25 8.19
CA HIS A 298 -11.37 -21.48 7.28
C HIS A 298 -11.47 -20.31 6.30
N PHE A 299 -11.48 -20.62 5.01
CA PHE A 299 -11.64 -19.66 3.92
C PHE A 299 -12.66 -20.23 2.91
N PRO A 300 -13.53 -19.40 2.31
CA PRO A 300 -14.56 -19.87 1.40
C PRO A 300 -13.95 -20.33 0.06
N SER A 301 -14.51 -21.35 -0.60
CA SER A 301 -14.08 -21.74 -1.96
C SER A 301 -14.53 -20.74 -3.04
N SER A 302 -15.65 -20.06 -2.82
CA SER A 302 -16.11 -18.90 -3.60
C SER A 302 -17.10 -18.07 -2.80
N GLU A 303 -17.18 -16.77 -3.08
CA GLU A 303 -18.25 -15.88 -2.64
C GLU A 303 -18.71 -15.06 -3.85
N LYS A 304 -19.97 -14.61 -3.85
CA LYS A 304 -20.50 -13.62 -4.82
C LYS A 304 -20.34 -12.17 -4.33
N SER A 305 -19.67 -11.99 -3.18
CA SER A 305 -19.40 -10.71 -2.55
C SER A 305 -18.14 -10.06 -3.14
N THR A 306 -17.96 -8.76 -2.90
CA THR A 306 -16.70 -8.02 -3.20
C THR A 306 -15.57 -8.40 -2.24
N PHE A 307 -15.89 -9.04 -1.13
CA PHE A 307 -14.97 -9.54 -0.12
C PHE A 307 -15.19 -11.03 0.19
N MET A 308 -14.27 -11.61 0.96
CA MET A 308 -14.32 -12.96 1.49
C MET A 308 -14.00 -12.97 2.97
N ASN A 309 -14.68 -13.85 3.70
CA ASN A 309 -14.65 -13.91 5.16
C ASN A 309 -13.71 -15.02 5.62
N TYR A 310 -12.57 -14.66 6.23
CA TYR A 310 -11.59 -15.62 6.75
C TYR A 310 -11.78 -15.76 8.25
N TYR A 311 -12.02 -16.98 8.70
CA TYR A 311 -12.24 -17.31 10.10
C TYR A 311 -11.08 -18.17 10.62
N LEU A 312 -10.47 -17.74 11.70
CA LEU A 312 -9.33 -18.41 12.32
C LEU A 312 -9.76 -18.96 13.68
N SER A 313 -9.35 -20.17 14.04
CA SER A 313 -9.62 -20.77 15.35
C SER A 313 -8.41 -21.52 15.92
N GLY A 314 -8.30 -21.59 17.25
CA GLY A 314 -7.24 -22.31 17.95
C GLY A 314 -6.96 -21.76 19.35
N THR A 315 -5.71 -21.87 19.80
CA THR A 315 -5.25 -21.17 21.03
C THR A 315 -5.10 -19.67 20.77
N ALA A 316 -5.18 -18.84 21.82
CA ALA A 316 -4.98 -17.39 21.69
C ALA A 316 -3.65 -17.05 21.01
N LEU A 317 -2.57 -17.74 21.40
CA LEU A 317 -1.25 -17.55 20.80
C LEU A 317 -1.21 -17.94 19.31
N SER A 318 -1.80 -19.09 18.95
CA SER A 318 -1.90 -19.57 17.57
C SER A 318 -2.65 -18.58 16.67
N VAL A 319 -3.83 -18.14 17.11
CA VAL A 319 -4.71 -17.22 16.36
C VAL A 319 -4.03 -15.86 16.19
N VAL A 320 -3.38 -15.33 17.24
CA VAL A 320 -2.60 -14.07 17.15
C VAL A 320 -1.44 -14.19 16.17
N HIS A 321 -0.72 -15.33 16.14
CA HIS A 321 0.33 -15.55 15.16
C HIS A 321 -0.22 -15.67 13.73
N ALA A 322 -1.37 -16.32 13.54
CA ALA A 322 -1.98 -16.49 12.23
C ALA A 322 -2.56 -15.17 11.66
N VAL A 323 -3.22 -14.34 12.48
CA VAL A 323 -3.63 -12.98 12.06
C VAL A 323 -2.42 -12.15 11.64
N ARG A 324 -1.32 -12.20 12.41
CA ARG A 324 -0.07 -11.51 12.03
C ARG A 324 0.50 -12.04 10.71
N ALA A 325 0.54 -13.34 10.51
CA ALA A 325 1.08 -13.95 9.29
C ALA A 325 0.25 -13.58 8.06
N ILE A 326 -1.09 -13.49 8.17
CA ILE A 326 -1.96 -12.97 7.11
C ILE A 326 -1.69 -11.48 6.85
N GLN A 327 -1.51 -10.67 7.90
CA GLN A 327 -1.12 -9.26 7.74
C GLN A 327 0.26 -9.08 7.08
N ASP A 328 1.23 -9.97 7.34
CA ASP A 328 2.59 -9.91 6.78
C ASP A 328 2.66 -10.32 5.30
N ILE A 329 1.73 -11.15 4.82
CA ILE A 329 1.60 -11.50 3.39
C ILE A 329 0.74 -10.51 2.59
N SER A 330 0.09 -9.54 3.25
CA SER A 330 -0.72 -8.50 2.60
C SER A 330 0.05 -7.76 1.50
N PRO A 331 -0.63 -7.31 0.42
CA PRO A 331 0.03 -6.64 -0.67
C PRO A 331 0.50 -5.25 -0.22
N VAL A 332 1.67 -4.86 -0.71
CA VAL A 332 2.19 -3.50 -0.62
C VAL A 332 2.70 -3.10 -1.99
N HIS A 333 2.45 -1.85 -2.39
CA HIS A 333 3.03 -1.30 -3.61
C HIS A 333 3.54 0.12 -3.38
N ILE A 334 4.55 0.52 -4.16
CA ILE A 334 4.99 1.90 -4.26
C ILE A 334 4.89 2.39 -5.70
N GLU A 335 4.46 3.64 -5.86
CA GLU A 335 4.40 4.36 -7.13
C GLU A 335 5.32 5.58 -7.06
N PHE A 336 6.07 5.82 -8.13
CA PHE A 336 6.90 7.01 -8.29
C PHE A 336 7.10 7.36 -9.76
N GLU A 337 7.36 8.63 -10.03
CA GLU A 337 7.63 9.15 -11.36
C GLU A 337 9.14 9.26 -11.59
N ALA A 338 9.59 9.00 -12.83
CA ALA A 338 10.98 9.17 -13.23
C ALA A 338 11.07 9.78 -14.64
N GLU A 339 12.04 10.66 -14.85
CA GLU A 339 12.50 10.97 -16.19
C GLU A 339 13.38 9.82 -16.70
N ASN A 340 13.38 9.59 -18.00
CA ASN A 340 14.04 8.46 -18.63
C ASN A 340 15.58 8.46 -18.39
N ASN A 341 16.21 9.63 -18.35
CA ASN A 341 17.62 9.78 -17.96
C ASN A 341 17.93 9.35 -16.49
N HIS A 342 16.95 9.33 -15.58
CA HIS A 342 17.09 8.85 -14.19
C HIS A 342 17.14 7.31 -14.10
N LEU A 343 16.79 6.59 -15.17
CA LEU A 343 16.76 5.14 -15.17
C LEU A 343 18.10 4.51 -15.58
N VAL A 344 18.35 3.28 -15.09
CA VAL A 344 19.51 2.47 -15.46
C VAL A 344 19.35 1.92 -16.89
N SER A 345 20.45 1.93 -17.65
CA SER A 345 20.43 1.83 -19.13
C SER A 345 19.74 0.60 -19.72
N ALA A 346 19.64 -0.51 -19.00
CA ALA A 346 18.94 -1.71 -19.45
C ALA A 346 17.43 -1.53 -19.61
N LEU A 347 16.82 -0.56 -18.93
CA LEU A 347 15.40 -0.21 -19.07
C LEU A 347 15.13 0.67 -20.29
N LEU A 348 16.15 1.33 -20.84
CA LEU A 348 16.03 2.31 -21.93
C LEU A 348 15.86 1.67 -23.32
N GLN A 349 15.66 0.35 -23.39
CA GLN A 349 15.43 -0.38 -24.64
C GLN A 349 13.97 -0.27 -25.13
N THR A 350 13.08 0.39 -24.38
CA THR A 350 11.73 0.73 -24.83
C THR A 350 11.77 1.78 -25.94
N SER A 351 11.40 1.41 -27.17
CA SER A 351 11.04 2.37 -28.23
C SER A 351 9.81 3.20 -27.82
N GLU A 352 9.48 4.26 -28.55
CA GLU A 352 8.27 5.06 -28.27
C GLU A 352 6.99 4.21 -28.29
N ASP A 353 6.93 3.20 -29.15
CA ASP A 353 5.79 2.29 -29.31
C ASP A 353 5.71 1.21 -28.20
N HIS A 354 6.76 1.03 -27.40
CA HIS A 354 6.91 -0.09 -26.46
C HIS A 354 7.26 0.36 -25.03
N ARG A 355 6.71 1.49 -24.60
CA ARG A 355 6.87 2.04 -23.23
C ARG A 355 5.95 1.42 -22.16
N GLU A 356 5.54 0.16 -22.33
CA GLU A 356 4.92 -0.63 -21.26
C GLU A 356 5.81 -1.83 -20.94
N LEU A 357 6.18 -1.99 -19.66
CA LEU A 357 6.85 -3.18 -19.16
C LEU A 357 6.06 -3.76 -18.00
N ASP A 358 5.83 -5.08 -18.04
CA ASP A 358 5.35 -5.88 -16.91
C ASP A 358 6.34 -7.03 -16.69
N GLN A 359 7.17 -6.91 -15.65
CA GLN A 359 8.24 -7.85 -15.33
C GLN A 359 8.10 -8.39 -13.90
N PHE A 360 8.43 -9.66 -13.69
CA PHE A 360 8.62 -10.25 -12.37
C PHE A 360 10.10 -10.53 -12.09
N ASP A 361 10.64 -9.92 -11.03
CA ASP A 361 11.93 -10.31 -10.45
C ASP A 361 11.70 -11.51 -9.51
N ILE A 362 12.03 -12.70 -10.01
CA ILE A 362 11.90 -13.98 -9.31
C ILE A 362 12.95 -14.17 -8.20
N GLU A 363 14.07 -13.43 -8.21
CA GLU A 363 15.10 -13.50 -7.17
C GLU A 363 14.73 -12.66 -5.94
N ARG A 364 13.99 -11.57 -6.17
CA ARG A 364 13.58 -10.61 -5.13
C ARG A 364 12.11 -10.71 -4.75
N ALA A 365 11.31 -11.46 -5.52
CA ALA A 365 9.86 -11.57 -5.39
C ALA A 365 9.13 -10.22 -5.53
N VAL A 366 9.54 -9.42 -6.53
CA VAL A 366 9.04 -8.05 -6.77
C VAL A 366 8.50 -7.95 -8.19
N ILE A 367 7.36 -7.30 -8.34
CA ILE A 367 6.76 -6.97 -9.62
C ILE A 367 7.21 -5.56 -9.99
N ILE A 368 7.61 -5.38 -11.24
CA ILE A 368 8.02 -4.10 -11.81
C ILE A 368 7.05 -3.79 -12.95
N GLN A 369 6.24 -2.75 -12.78
CA GLN A 369 5.43 -2.17 -13.85
C GLN A 369 6.00 -0.81 -14.23
N LEU A 370 6.19 -0.58 -15.52
CA LEU A 370 6.53 0.72 -16.09
C LEU A 370 5.47 1.10 -17.12
N ARG A 371 5.03 2.35 -17.09
CA ARG A 371 4.03 2.95 -17.98
C ARG A 371 4.42 4.38 -18.33
N LYS A 372 3.86 4.93 -19.42
CA LYS A 372 3.99 6.36 -19.72
C LYS A 372 3.43 7.21 -18.57
N SER A 373 4.20 8.21 -18.16
CA SER A 373 3.81 9.18 -17.13
C SER A 373 2.69 10.10 -17.59
N VAL A 374 1.73 10.37 -16.69
CA VAL A 374 0.72 11.43 -16.87
C VAL A 374 1.34 12.83 -16.94
N TYR A 375 2.56 13.02 -16.40
CA TYR A 375 3.29 14.28 -16.42
C TYR A 375 4.16 14.47 -17.69
N GLU A 376 4.15 13.54 -18.65
CA GLU A 376 4.80 13.78 -19.95
C GLU A 376 3.99 14.76 -20.82
N GLY A 377 2.67 14.67 -20.71
CA GLY A 377 1.72 15.30 -21.60
C GLY A 377 1.14 14.34 -22.65
N GLY A 378 -0.03 14.68 -23.21
CA GLY A 378 -0.71 13.91 -24.25
C GLY A 378 0.11 13.77 -25.54
N PHE A 379 1.10 14.65 -25.74
CA PHE A 379 2.10 14.58 -26.80
C PHE A 379 3.46 15.07 -26.28
N ARG A 380 4.55 14.55 -26.86
CA ARG A 380 5.97 14.85 -26.55
C ARG A 380 6.61 15.52 -27.78
N LEU A 381 7.51 16.48 -27.58
CA LEU A 381 8.39 16.99 -28.63
C LEU A 381 9.69 16.15 -28.68
N GLU A 382 10.32 16.04 -29.84
CA GLU A 382 11.53 15.21 -30.04
C GLU A 382 12.62 15.43 -28.99
N LEU A 383 12.85 16.70 -28.60
CA LEU A 383 13.87 17.14 -27.64
C LEU A 383 13.49 16.99 -26.15
N GLU A 384 12.27 16.57 -25.81
CA GLU A 384 11.84 16.43 -24.41
C GLU A 384 12.10 15.02 -23.87
N GLU A 385 12.77 14.91 -22.72
CA GLU A 385 13.03 13.64 -22.06
C GLU A 385 11.74 12.85 -21.79
N MET A 386 11.71 11.56 -22.17
CA MET A 386 10.55 10.69 -21.90
C MET A 386 10.30 10.55 -20.40
N ARG A 387 9.05 10.35 -19.99
CA ARG A 387 8.69 10.18 -18.57
C ARG A 387 7.88 8.92 -18.31
N HIS A 388 8.24 8.27 -17.20
CA HIS A 388 7.77 6.96 -16.82
C HIS A 388 7.14 7.02 -15.43
N SER A 389 5.95 6.45 -15.28
CA SER A 389 5.38 6.11 -13.99
C SER A 389 5.75 4.66 -13.68
N LEU A 390 6.36 4.42 -12.51
CA LEU A 390 6.83 3.10 -12.08
C LEU A 390 6.04 2.65 -10.84
N THR A 391 5.39 1.49 -10.95
CA THR A 391 4.72 0.82 -9.85
C THR A 391 5.47 -0.46 -9.50
N LEU A 392 5.97 -0.55 -8.27
CA LEU A 392 6.60 -1.75 -7.74
C LEU A 392 5.69 -2.40 -6.71
N MET A 393 5.51 -3.72 -6.78
CA MET A 393 4.61 -4.46 -5.88
C MET A 393 5.30 -5.66 -5.24
N THR A 394 4.92 -6.01 -4.01
CA THR A 394 5.32 -7.25 -3.31
C THR A 394 4.42 -7.49 -2.07
N SER A 395 4.78 -8.41 -1.17
CA SER A 395 4.13 -8.56 0.15
C SER A 395 4.84 -7.72 1.23
N GLU A 396 4.11 -7.30 2.27
CA GLU A 396 4.62 -6.41 3.31
C GLU A 396 5.95 -6.86 3.94
N GLU A 397 6.08 -8.14 4.31
CA GLU A 397 7.34 -8.67 4.88
C GLU A 397 8.55 -8.54 3.93
N ASN A 398 8.29 -8.46 2.63
CA ASN A 398 9.29 -8.43 1.56
C ASN A 398 9.56 -6.99 1.05
N ILE A 399 8.99 -5.96 1.68
CA ILE A 399 9.17 -4.54 1.32
C ILE A 399 10.65 -4.15 1.17
N GLN A 400 11.53 -4.72 2.00
CA GLN A 400 12.98 -4.52 1.97
C GLN A 400 13.65 -5.01 0.67
N ASN A 401 13.04 -5.92 -0.08
CA ASN A 401 13.50 -6.33 -1.40
C ASN A 401 12.93 -5.44 -2.52
N LEU A 402 11.70 -4.95 -2.39
CA LEU A 402 11.13 -3.91 -3.26
C LEU A 402 11.96 -2.62 -3.21
N TYR A 403 12.43 -2.20 -2.04
CA TYR A 403 13.32 -1.05 -1.91
C TYR A 403 14.67 -1.25 -2.65
N LYS A 404 15.26 -2.46 -2.57
CA LYS A 404 16.48 -2.81 -3.33
C LYS A 404 16.24 -2.81 -4.84
N VAL A 405 15.05 -3.22 -5.30
CA VAL A 405 14.66 -3.10 -6.71
C VAL A 405 14.60 -1.63 -7.13
N ARG A 406 13.94 -0.74 -6.37
CA ARG A 406 13.91 0.69 -6.69
C ARG A 406 15.32 1.29 -6.84
N GLN A 407 16.24 0.95 -5.94
CA GLN A 407 17.65 1.37 -6.01
C GLN A 407 18.43 0.77 -7.21
N GLN A 408 17.94 -0.32 -7.82
CA GLN A 408 18.52 -0.94 -9.02
C GLN A 408 17.91 -0.44 -10.33
N LEU A 409 16.72 0.18 -10.30
CA LEU A 409 16.08 0.81 -11.45
C LEU A 409 16.56 2.26 -11.66
N LEU A 410 16.92 2.95 -10.57
CA LEU A 410 17.34 4.36 -10.55
C LEU A 410 18.87 4.53 -10.53
N ILE A 411 19.38 5.60 -11.14
CA ILE A 411 20.78 6.03 -11.00
C ILE A 411 21.07 6.55 -9.58
N GLU A 412 22.32 6.43 -9.12
CA GLU A 412 22.73 6.76 -7.74
C GLU A 412 22.24 8.14 -7.23
N PRO A 413 22.38 9.26 -7.97
CA PRO A 413 21.87 10.56 -7.51
C PRO A 413 20.39 10.57 -7.11
N CYS A 414 19.56 9.71 -7.71
CA CYS A 414 18.12 9.64 -7.50
C CYS A 414 17.70 8.79 -6.29
N TRP A 415 18.63 8.08 -5.63
CA TRP A 415 18.35 7.28 -4.43
C TRP A 415 19.36 7.44 -3.28
N LYS A 416 20.46 8.18 -3.48
CA LYS A 416 21.53 8.40 -2.48
C LYS A 416 21.05 8.96 -1.13
N HIS A 417 19.87 9.58 -1.10
CA HIS A 417 19.26 10.19 0.08
C HIS A 417 18.27 9.26 0.81
N ASP A 418 17.94 8.08 0.25
CA ASP A 418 16.96 7.12 0.79
C ASP A 418 17.48 6.38 2.03
N ARG A 419 17.46 7.04 3.19
CA ARG A 419 17.85 6.48 4.48
C ARG A 419 16.75 5.58 5.08
N LEU A 420 16.55 4.43 4.45
CA LEU A 420 15.60 3.39 4.85
C LEU A 420 15.98 2.71 6.18
N GLN A 421 14.98 2.23 6.93
CA GLN A 421 15.22 1.47 8.16
C GLN A 421 15.57 0.01 7.85
N LYS A 422 16.61 -0.51 8.51
CA LYS A 422 17.04 -1.91 8.39
C LYS A 422 16.16 -2.82 9.25
N ASN A 423 14.96 -3.13 8.75
CA ASN A 423 14.08 -4.14 9.35
C ASN A 423 14.65 -5.56 9.14
N SER A 424 15.59 -5.96 10.01
CA SER A 424 16.31 -7.24 9.93
C SER A 424 15.47 -8.41 10.47
N LYS A 425 14.38 -8.75 9.76
CA LYS A 425 13.54 -9.94 10.02
C LYS A 425 13.16 -10.62 8.70
N SER A 426 14.10 -11.34 8.10
CA SER A 426 13.78 -12.35 7.08
C SER A 426 12.82 -13.38 7.67
N GLY A 427 11.82 -13.80 6.89
CA GLY A 427 10.93 -14.88 7.28
C GLY A 427 11.64 -16.24 7.27
N PRO A 428 10.93 -17.34 7.58
CA PRO A 428 11.43 -18.68 7.32
C PRO A 428 11.64 -18.86 5.80
N LYS A 429 12.85 -19.21 5.37
CA LYS A 429 13.24 -19.33 3.94
C LYS A 429 12.31 -20.21 3.08
N TYR A 430 11.64 -21.17 3.70
CA TYR A 430 10.63 -22.01 3.04
C TYR A 430 9.38 -21.21 2.62
N LEU A 431 8.93 -20.28 3.46
CA LEU A 431 7.85 -19.35 3.12
C LEU A 431 8.31 -18.34 2.07
N GLU A 432 9.56 -17.85 2.11
CA GLU A 432 10.10 -16.97 1.07
C GLU A 432 10.00 -17.62 -0.31
N TYR A 433 10.39 -18.91 -0.44
CA TYR A 433 10.26 -19.67 -1.68
C TYR A 433 8.81 -19.88 -2.15
N LEU A 434 7.89 -20.26 -1.26
CA LEU A 434 6.47 -20.38 -1.60
C LEU A 434 5.86 -19.03 -2.02
N LYS A 435 6.26 -17.93 -1.38
CA LYS A 435 5.75 -16.59 -1.67
C LYS A 435 6.21 -16.06 -3.03
N VAL A 436 7.40 -16.43 -3.51
CA VAL A 436 7.82 -16.17 -4.91
C VAL A 436 6.81 -16.78 -5.90
N LEU A 437 6.52 -18.08 -5.76
CA LEU A 437 5.63 -18.83 -6.66
C LEU A 437 4.16 -18.36 -6.56
N VAL A 438 3.72 -18.05 -5.35
CA VAL A 438 2.38 -17.51 -5.10
C VAL A 438 2.23 -16.11 -5.68
N MET A 439 3.19 -15.20 -5.48
CA MET A 439 3.09 -13.84 -6.02
C MET A 439 3.11 -13.84 -7.55
N GLU A 440 3.96 -14.62 -8.22
CA GLU A 440 3.94 -14.73 -9.70
C GLU A 440 2.52 -15.09 -10.21
N SER A 441 1.91 -16.10 -9.59
CA SER A 441 0.57 -16.57 -9.94
C SER A 441 -0.53 -15.55 -9.61
N SER A 442 -0.38 -14.82 -8.51
CA SER A 442 -1.40 -13.93 -7.97
C SER A 442 -1.46 -12.59 -8.70
N VAL A 443 -0.30 -12.12 -9.17
CA VAL A 443 -0.17 -10.88 -9.94
C VAL A 443 -0.84 -11.01 -11.32
N ARG A 444 -0.75 -12.19 -11.95
CA ARG A 444 -1.53 -12.53 -13.15
C ARG A 444 -3.05 -12.42 -12.94
N ALA A 445 -3.55 -12.40 -11.69
CA ALA A 445 -4.94 -12.06 -11.37
C ALA A 445 -5.12 -10.60 -10.94
N TYR A 446 -4.24 -10.06 -10.08
CA TYR A 446 -4.38 -8.70 -9.54
C TYR A 446 -4.31 -7.59 -10.61
N ILE A 447 -3.52 -7.78 -11.68
CA ILE A 447 -3.45 -6.82 -12.82
C ILE A 447 -4.77 -6.81 -13.63
N GLY A 448 -5.70 -7.76 -13.41
CA GLY A 448 -6.99 -7.86 -14.12
C GLY A 448 -6.88 -8.30 -15.59
N GLN A 449 -5.67 -8.39 -16.13
CA GLN A 449 -5.40 -8.68 -17.54
C GLN A 449 -5.02 -10.15 -17.73
N GLY A 450 -5.99 -11.06 -17.60
CA GLY A 450 -5.78 -12.51 -17.58
C GLY A 450 -5.09 -13.13 -18.80
N ASN A 451 -4.87 -12.36 -19.88
CA ASN A 451 -4.18 -12.78 -21.11
C ASN A 451 -2.86 -12.03 -21.40
N LYS A 452 -2.41 -11.04 -20.61
CA LYS A 452 -1.11 -10.40 -20.84
C LYS A 452 0.04 -11.31 -20.35
N VAL A 453 1.08 -11.45 -21.17
CA VAL A 453 2.28 -12.20 -20.83
C VAL A 453 3.22 -11.33 -19.99
N ILE A 454 3.28 -11.57 -18.68
CA ILE A 454 4.29 -10.99 -17.79
C ILE A 454 5.65 -11.63 -18.13
N SER A 455 6.69 -10.81 -18.31
CA SER A 455 8.04 -11.32 -18.56
C SER A 455 8.68 -11.83 -17.26
N VAL A 456 8.94 -13.14 -17.19
CA VAL A 456 9.58 -13.79 -16.03
C VAL A 456 11.09 -13.86 -16.25
N CYS A 457 11.80 -12.82 -15.84
CA CYS A 457 13.25 -12.74 -15.97
C CYS A 457 13.97 -13.38 -14.76
N ARG A 458 14.65 -14.52 -14.98
CA ARG A 458 15.75 -14.95 -14.09
C ARG A 458 16.93 -14.00 -14.29
N CYS A 459 17.48 -13.41 -13.23
CA CYS A 459 18.25 -12.16 -13.32
C CYS A 459 19.73 -12.35 -13.72
N ARG A 460 20.01 -13.14 -14.77
CA ARG A 460 21.37 -13.30 -15.33
C ARG A 460 22.01 -11.97 -15.78
N ASN A 461 21.20 -10.95 -16.07
CA ASN A 461 21.69 -9.60 -16.41
C ASN A 461 22.27 -8.82 -15.22
N GLN A 462 22.24 -9.35 -13.98
CA GLN A 462 22.71 -8.63 -12.79
C GLN A 462 24.20 -8.19 -12.87
N ARG A 463 25.06 -8.96 -13.56
CA ARG A 463 26.45 -8.53 -13.85
C ARG A 463 26.53 -7.43 -14.90
N LEU A 464 25.74 -7.51 -15.97
CA LEU A 464 25.67 -6.48 -17.02
C LEU A 464 25.13 -5.15 -16.46
N LEU A 465 24.07 -5.21 -15.64
CA LEU A 465 23.52 -4.05 -14.92
C LEU A 465 24.57 -3.36 -14.04
N GLN A 466 25.33 -4.13 -13.26
CA GLN A 466 26.39 -3.58 -12.40
C GLN A 466 27.54 -2.99 -13.22
N GLN A 467 28.02 -3.70 -14.25
CA GLN A 467 29.12 -3.22 -15.11
C GLN A 467 28.72 -1.98 -15.92
N GLN A 468 27.49 -1.91 -16.43
CA GLN A 468 26.99 -0.74 -17.16
C GLN A 468 26.68 0.45 -16.23
N ALA A 469 26.25 0.20 -15.00
CA ALA A 469 26.11 1.25 -13.99
C ALA A 469 27.49 1.88 -13.65
N GLN A 470 28.52 1.04 -13.47
CA GLN A 470 29.89 1.51 -13.26
C GLN A 470 30.43 2.28 -14.47
N GLN A 471 30.26 1.78 -15.69
CA GLN A 471 30.65 2.50 -16.91
C GLN A 471 29.93 3.86 -17.05
N LYS A 472 28.65 3.96 -16.65
CA LYS A 472 27.91 5.24 -16.66
C LYS A 472 28.39 6.19 -15.56
N GLN A 473 28.79 5.68 -14.38
CA GLN A 473 29.48 6.46 -13.34
C GLN A 473 30.81 7.01 -13.85
N ASP A 474 31.67 6.18 -14.47
CA ASP A 474 32.96 6.60 -15.02
C ASP A 474 32.81 7.70 -16.08
N ILE A 475 31.81 7.59 -16.97
CA ILE A 475 31.53 8.62 -17.99
C ILE A 475 31.07 9.94 -17.36
N ILE A 476 30.23 9.90 -16.31
CA ILE A 476 29.76 11.10 -15.61
C ILE A 476 30.89 11.77 -14.82
N ILE A 477 31.77 10.98 -14.19
CA ILE A 477 32.93 11.48 -13.45
C ILE A 477 33.93 12.17 -14.40
N ASN A 478 34.23 11.54 -15.55
CA ASN A 478 35.18 12.10 -16.53
C ASN A 478 34.64 13.34 -17.26
N ASN A 479 33.32 13.44 -17.50
CA ASN A 479 32.71 14.61 -18.15
C ASN A 479 32.40 15.78 -17.20
N GLY A 480 32.62 15.64 -15.88
CA GLY A 480 32.43 16.72 -14.90
C GLY A 480 33.60 17.70 -14.76
N GLY A 481 34.76 17.42 -15.37
CA GLY A 481 36.01 18.18 -15.19
C GLY A 481 36.15 19.40 -16.12
N GLY A 482 35.52 20.52 -15.76
CA GLY A 482 35.58 21.75 -16.57
C GLY A 482 36.87 22.57 -16.44
N ILE A 483 37.62 22.68 -17.54
CA ILE A 483 38.46 23.82 -17.98
C ILE A 483 39.54 24.34 -16.99
N ALA A 484 40.80 24.08 -17.33
CA ALA A 484 41.97 24.89 -16.94
C ALA A 484 42.93 25.03 -18.14
N ASP A 485 43.80 26.05 -18.13
CA ASP A 485 44.30 26.68 -19.37
C ASP A 485 45.82 26.47 -19.65
N LYS A 486 46.19 26.47 -20.93
CA LYS A 486 47.53 26.70 -21.56
C LYS A 486 48.75 25.74 -21.38
N ASN A 487 49.19 25.28 -22.56
CA ASN A 487 50.54 25.42 -23.17
C ASN A 487 51.63 24.30 -23.14
N ASN A 488 52.09 24.02 -24.38
CA ASN A 488 53.43 23.66 -24.86
C ASN A 488 54.06 22.27 -24.60
N ASN A 489 54.36 21.60 -25.73
CA ASN A 489 55.55 20.78 -26.04
C ASN A 489 55.86 19.54 -25.16
N ASN A 490 56.35 18.40 -25.67
CA ASN A 490 57.14 18.22 -26.89
C ASN A 490 57.19 16.74 -27.36
N GLY A 491 57.17 16.51 -28.68
CA GLY A 491 57.83 15.37 -29.37
C GLY A 491 57.35 13.91 -29.15
N GLY A 492 57.84 13.02 -30.02
CA GLY A 492 57.85 11.55 -29.78
C GLY A 492 56.68 10.74 -30.34
N GLY A 493 56.61 10.54 -31.66
CA GLY A 493 55.62 9.64 -32.28
C GLY A 493 56.08 8.19 -32.42
N LYS A 494 55.15 7.29 -32.79
CA LYS A 494 55.41 6.12 -33.65
C LYS A 494 54.12 5.55 -34.23
N MET A 495 54.11 5.34 -35.55
CA MET A 495 53.06 4.57 -36.22
C MET A 495 53.12 3.10 -35.81
N LYS A 496 51.97 2.43 -35.68
CA LYS A 496 51.81 1.02 -36.05
C LYS A 496 50.55 0.86 -36.89
N ARG A 497 50.54 -0.16 -37.74
CA ARG A 497 49.67 -0.26 -38.92
C ARG A 497 48.31 -0.90 -38.61
N GLN A 498 47.39 -0.69 -39.54
CA GLN A 498 46.22 -1.53 -39.77
C GLN A 498 46.61 -3.02 -39.81
N HIS A 499 45.65 -3.87 -39.48
CA HIS A 499 45.46 -5.11 -40.23
C HIS A 499 43.97 -5.35 -40.36
N ASP A 500 43.49 -5.42 -41.60
CA ASP A 500 42.13 -5.84 -41.91
C ASP A 500 42.04 -7.38 -41.88
N THR A 501 40.93 -7.90 -41.38
CA THR A 501 40.42 -9.22 -41.77
C THR A 501 38.91 -9.13 -41.89
N VAL A 502 38.42 -9.46 -43.09
CA VAL A 502 37.00 -9.68 -43.39
C VAL A 502 36.77 -11.18 -43.38
N ASP A 503 35.72 -11.62 -42.69
CA ASP A 503 35.00 -12.90 -42.85
C ASP A 503 33.59 -12.59 -42.30
N GLU A 504 32.59 -12.29 -43.13
CA GLU A 504 31.79 -13.16 -44.01
C GLU A 504 30.71 -13.97 -43.25
N LEU A 505 29.53 -14.14 -43.87
CA LEU A 505 28.31 -14.63 -43.21
C LEU A 505 28.21 -16.16 -43.21
N MET A 506 27.50 -16.74 -42.24
CA MET A 506 26.26 -17.52 -42.47
C MET A 506 25.61 -17.98 -41.12
N PRO A 507 24.31 -18.35 -41.09
CA PRO A 507 23.55 -18.63 -39.86
C PRO A 507 23.19 -20.13 -39.65
N LEU A 508 22.30 -20.39 -38.65
CA LEU A 508 21.59 -21.65 -38.31
C LEU A 508 22.39 -22.67 -37.47
N PRO A 509 21.74 -23.61 -36.72
CA PRO A 509 20.29 -23.91 -36.61
C PRO A 509 19.44 -22.85 -35.89
#